data_AF-A0A8T5DYP2-F1
#
_entry.id   AF-A0A8T5DYP2-F1
#
_cell.length_a   1.000
_cell.length_b   1.000
_cell.length_c   1.000
_cell.angle_alpha   90.00
_cell.angle_beta   90.00
_cell.angle_gamma   90.00
#
_symmetry.space_group_name_H-M   'P 1'
#
loop_
_entity.id
_entity.type
_entity.pdbx_description
1 polymer ?
#
loop_
_entity_poly.entity_id
_entity_poly.type
_entity_poly.pdbx_seq_one_letter_code
_entity_poly.pdbx_strand_id
1 'polypeptide(L)'
;MGTQGTHPWSQGFPLTTPLENFDGPPLPDSVDVTWEDRFYPKAGGHPKLRDSIADYYNSQYGSEITPENIMVFAGGRPGIYTVLAFLKENVQARIGNIEWPAYLDIMEQTNTSFQI
;
A
#
# COMPACT_ATOMS: atom_id res chain seq x y z
N MET A 1 -13.54 21.02 -6.23
CA MET A 1 -12.09 21.29 -6.24
C MET A 1 -11.92 22.81 -6.24
N GLY A 2 -10.96 23.35 -5.49
CA GLY A 2 -10.89 24.79 -5.14
C GLY A 2 -10.91 25.77 -6.32
N THR A 3 -10.97 27.06 -6.02
CA THR A 3 -10.90 28.12 -7.04
C THR A 3 -9.53 28.11 -7.75
N GLN A 4 -9.49 28.55 -9.01
CA GLN A 4 -8.25 28.64 -9.78
C GLN A 4 -7.18 29.43 -8.99
N GLY A 5 -5.98 28.86 -8.88
CA GLY A 5 -4.88 29.42 -8.09
C GLY A 5 -4.86 29.01 -6.61
N THR A 6 -5.82 28.19 -6.14
CA THR A 6 -5.76 27.62 -4.79
C THR A 6 -5.06 26.26 -4.78
N HIS A 7 -4.16 26.07 -3.81
CA HIS A 7 -3.54 24.78 -3.54
C HIS A 7 -4.19 24.17 -2.30
N PRO A 8 -4.78 22.97 -2.36
CA PRO A 8 -5.41 22.33 -1.22
C PRO A 8 -4.36 21.64 -0.35
N TRP A 9 -3.83 22.34 0.66
CA TRP A 9 -2.77 21.81 1.54
C TRP A 9 -3.23 20.66 2.46
N SER A 10 -4.54 20.42 2.56
CA SER A 10 -5.14 19.36 3.35
C SER A 10 -5.43 18.08 2.57
N GLN A 11 -5.20 18.07 1.24
CA GLN A 11 -5.43 16.89 0.41
C GLN A 11 -4.10 16.22 0.11
N GLY A 12 -3.99 14.94 0.47
CA GLY A 12 -2.88 14.11 -0.02
C GLY A 12 -3.07 13.86 -1.52
N PHE A 13 -2.06 14.19 -2.32
CA PHE A 13 -1.98 13.84 -3.73
C PHE A 13 -0.62 13.21 -4.00
N PRO A 14 -0.52 12.23 -4.93
CA PRO A 14 0.76 11.67 -5.30
C PRO A 14 1.64 12.77 -5.90
N LEU A 15 2.91 12.79 -5.51
CA LEU A 15 3.88 13.67 -6.14
C LEU A 15 4.06 13.21 -7.60
N THR A 16 3.83 14.13 -8.54
CA THR A 16 3.96 13.87 -9.99
C THR A 16 5.26 14.40 -10.56
N THR A 17 6.25 14.68 -9.71
CA THR A 17 7.58 15.16 -10.10
C THR A 17 8.65 14.25 -9.50
N PRO A 18 9.79 14.07 -10.19
CA PRO A 18 10.92 13.32 -9.64
C PRO A 18 11.42 13.89 -8.31
N LEU A 19 12.01 13.02 -7.48
CA LEU A 19 12.64 13.41 -6.21
C LEU A 19 14.09 13.86 -6.46
N GLU A 20 14.27 15.03 -7.06
CA GLU A 20 15.58 15.55 -7.52
C GLU A 20 16.63 15.64 -6.40
N ASN A 21 16.21 15.94 -5.16
CA ASN A 21 17.12 16.09 -4.01
C ASN A 21 17.57 14.77 -3.37
N PHE A 22 17.05 13.63 -3.84
CA PHE A 22 17.28 12.31 -3.24
C PHE A 22 17.75 11.27 -4.26
N ASP A 23 18.29 11.73 -5.40
CA ASP A 23 18.67 10.88 -6.53
C ASP A 23 17.53 9.94 -6.96
N GLY A 24 16.29 10.43 -6.91
CA GLY A 24 15.12 9.65 -7.28
C GLY A 24 15.15 9.23 -8.75
N PRO A 25 14.66 8.02 -9.08
CA PRO A 25 14.64 7.57 -10.47
C PRO A 25 13.77 8.49 -11.34
N PRO A 26 14.06 8.59 -12.65
CA PRO A 26 13.18 9.30 -13.56
C PRO A 26 11.78 8.66 -13.55
N LEU A 27 10.75 9.50 -13.63
CA LEU A 27 9.39 9.02 -13.83
C LEU A 27 9.29 8.37 -15.22
N PRO A 28 8.59 7.23 -15.38
CA PRO A 28 8.38 6.64 -16.69
C PRO A 28 7.47 7.56 -17.52
N ASP A 29 7.88 7.86 -18.75
CA ASP A 29 7.09 8.68 -19.68
C ASP A 29 5.80 7.98 -20.13
N SER A 30 5.83 6.64 -20.17
CA SER A 30 4.66 5.80 -20.46
C SER A 30 4.81 4.42 -19.82
N VAL A 31 3.67 3.74 -19.67
CA VAL A 31 3.61 2.31 -19.35
C VAL A 31 2.74 1.66 -20.40
N ASP A 32 3.33 0.77 -21.20
CA ASP A 32 2.57 0.01 -22.19
C ASP A 32 1.74 -1.07 -21.49
N VAL A 33 0.44 -1.10 -21.78
CA VAL A 33 -0.51 -2.07 -21.23
C VAL A 33 -1.13 -2.84 -22.39
N THR A 34 -0.80 -4.12 -22.46
CA THR A 34 -1.32 -5.05 -23.46
C THR A 34 -2.71 -5.58 -23.06
N TRP A 35 -3.29 -6.47 -23.86
CA TRP A 35 -4.57 -7.10 -23.52
C TRP A 35 -4.36 -8.26 -22.53
N GLU A 36 -3.21 -8.92 -22.55
CA GLU A 36 -2.80 -9.95 -21.59
C GLU A 36 -2.64 -9.39 -20.17
N ASP A 37 -2.16 -8.15 -20.04
CA ASP A 37 -2.04 -7.45 -18.75
C ASP A 37 -3.40 -7.22 -18.06
N ARG A 38 -4.50 -7.37 -18.80
CA ARG A 38 -5.88 -7.23 -18.30
C ARG A 38 -6.48 -8.55 -17.83
N PHE A 39 -5.75 -9.64 -17.97
CA PHE A 39 -6.16 -10.92 -17.42
C PHE A 39 -6.19 -10.88 -15.90
N TYR A 40 -7.09 -11.67 -15.32
CA TYR A 40 -7.13 -11.83 -13.87
C TYR A 40 -5.80 -12.39 -13.36
N PRO A 41 -5.12 -11.71 -12.42
CA PRO A 41 -3.95 -12.27 -11.78
C PRO A 41 -4.35 -13.45 -10.89
N LYS A 42 -3.36 -14.23 -10.46
CA LYS A 42 -3.57 -15.16 -9.34
C LYS A 42 -3.97 -14.36 -8.09
N ALA A 43 -4.68 -15.01 -7.16
CA ALA A 43 -5.19 -14.37 -5.94
C ALA A 43 -4.11 -13.61 -5.12
N GLY A 44 -2.85 -14.08 -5.15
CA GLY A 44 -1.73 -13.42 -4.46
C GLY A 44 -1.11 -12.23 -5.21
N GLY A 45 -1.52 -11.96 -6.45
CA GLY A 45 -0.91 -10.96 -7.33
C GLY A 45 -0.04 -11.55 -8.44
N HIS A 46 0.48 -10.68 -9.30
CA HIS A 46 1.33 -11.06 -10.43
C HIS A 46 2.67 -11.63 -9.94
N PRO A 47 3.14 -12.80 -10.42
CA PRO A 47 4.37 -13.45 -9.93
C PRO A 47 5.59 -12.54 -9.95
N LYS A 48 5.89 -11.93 -11.11
CA LYS A 48 7.05 -11.01 -11.24
C LYS A 48 7.01 -9.84 -10.25
N LEU A 49 5.82 -9.34 -9.93
CA LEU A 49 5.68 -8.24 -8.98
C LEU A 49 6.00 -8.70 -7.55
N ARG A 50 5.55 -9.91 -7.17
CA ARG A 50 5.86 -10.50 -5.86
C ARG A 50 7.36 -10.75 -5.71
N ASP A 51 8.02 -11.25 -6.76
CA ASP A 51 9.47 -11.45 -6.79
C ASP A 51 10.21 -10.11 -6.59
N SER A 52 9.84 -9.08 -7.36
CA SER A 52 10.46 -7.76 -7.23
C SER A 52 10.25 -7.11 -5.86
N ILE A 53 9.09 -7.31 -5.23
CA ILE A 53 8.84 -6.82 -3.86
C ILE A 53 9.73 -7.58 -2.85
N ALA A 54 9.85 -8.91 -2.96
CA ALA A 54 10.72 -9.69 -2.08
C ALA A 54 12.17 -9.21 -2.18
N ASP A 55 12.68 -9.08 -3.40
CA ASP A 55 14.05 -8.62 -3.67
C ASP A 55 14.30 -7.21 -3.13
N TYR A 56 13.34 -6.30 -3.31
CA TYR A 56 13.44 -4.94 -2.78
C TYR A 56 13.52 -4.96 -1.25
N TYR A 57 12.64 -5.68 -0.56
CA TYR A 57 12.63 -5.70 0.91
C TYR A 57 13.86 -6.37 1.50
N ASN A 58 14.33 -7.47 0.89
CA ASN A 58 15.53 -8.17 1.33
C ASN A 58 16.78 -7.32 1.10
N SER A 59 16.89 -6.61 -0.03
CA SER A 59 18.05 -5.78 -0.34
C SER A 59 18.10 -4.47 0.45
N GLN A 60 16.96 -3.78 0.62
CA GLN A 60 16.93 -2.46 1.27
C GLN A 60 16.85 -2.53 2.80
N TYR A 61 16.18 -3.56 3.33
CA TYR A 61 15.90 -3.66 4.77
C TYR A 61 16.52 -4.88 5.43
N GLY A 62 17.27 -5.72 4.70
CA GLY A 62 17.85 -6.96 5.24
C GLY A 62 16.78 -7.96 5.72
N SER A 63 15.60 -7.94 5.10
CA SER A 63 14.54 -8.89 5.37
C SER A 63 14.89 -10.30 4.86
N GLU A 64 14.15 -11.31 5.34
CA GLU A 64 14.25 -12.70 4.88
C GLU A 64 12.87 -13.18 4.40
N ILE A 65 12.26 -12.45 3.45
CA ILE A 65 10.95 -12.79 2.91
C ILE A 65 11.06 -13.42 1.51
N THR A 66 10.12 -14.30 1.22
CA THR A 66 9.95 -14.96 -0.08
C THR A 66 8.70 -14.44 -0.78
N PRO A 67 8.53 -14.65 -2.10
CA PRO A 67 7.29 -14.33 -2.81
C PRO A 67 6.06 -14.91 -2.10
N GLU A 68 6.17 -16.08 -1.48
CA GLU A 68 5.13 -16.76 -0.71
C GLU A 68 4.62 -15.94 0.49
N ASN A 69 5.44 -15.05 1.05
CA ASN A 69 5.06 -14.16 2.13
C ASN A 69 4.30 -12.90 1.66
N ILE A 70 4.20 -12.68 0.34
CA ILE A 70 3.69 -11.44 -0.25
C ILE A 70 2.33 -11.65 -0.91
N MET A 71 1.39 -10.76 -0.61
CA MET A 71 0.10 -10.64 -1.29
C MET A 71 -0.10 -9.19 -1.76
N VAL A 72 -0.50 -9.02 -3.02
CA VAL A 72 -0.71 -7.70 -3.65
C VAL A 72 -2.17 -7.29 -3.55
N PHE A 73 -2.41 -6.06 -3.10
CA PHE A 73 -3.74 -5.45 -2.97
C PHE A 73 -3.84 -4.16 -3.77
N ALA A 74 -5.08 -3.71 -4.04
CA ALA A 74 -5.37 -2.45 -4.71
C ALA A 74 -5.16 -1.22 -3.79
N GLY A 75 -3.94 -1.07 -3.28
CA GLY A 75 -3.53 0.00 -2.36
C GLY A 75 -3.47 -0.41 -0.89
N GLY A 76 -3.10 0.55 -0.04
CA GLY A 76 -2.88 0.32 1.39
C GLY A 76 -4.18 -0.02 2.16
N ARG A 77 -5.29 0.68 1.87
CA ARG A 77 -6.57 0.45 2.58
C ARG A 77 -7.05 -1.00 2.46
N PRO A 78 -7.15 -1.60 1.26
CA PRO A 78 -7.61 -2.99 1.13
C PRO A 78 -6.65 -4.01 1.74
N GLY A 79 -5.34 -3.74 1.71
CA GLY A 79 -4.36 -4.62 2.36
C GLY A 79 -4.53 -4.67 3.88
N ILE A 80 -4.63 -3.50 4.52
CA ILE A 80 -4.84 -3.41 5.97
C ILE A 80 -6.19 -3.98 6.38
N TYR A 81 -7.24 -3.67 5.62
CA TYR A 81 -8.55 -4.29 5.84
C TYR A 81 -8.47 -5.81 5.83
N THR A 82 -7.78 -6.39 4.85
CA THR A 82 -7.65 -7.85 4.73
C THR A 82 -6.90 -8.44 5.92
N VAL A 83 -5.79 -7.83 6.35
CA VAL A 83 -5.04 -8.28 7.53
C VAL A 83 -5.93 -8.29 8.78
N LEU A 84 -6.69 -7.22 9.00
CA LEU A 84 -7.58 -7.09 10.17
C LEU A 84 -8.79 -8.02 10.08
N ALA A 85 -9.36 -8.24 8.89
CA ALA A 85 -10.46 -9.17 8.68
C ALA A 85 -10.10 -10.63 9.00
N PHE A 86 -8.82 -11.00 8.91
CA PHE A 86 -8.32 -12.34 9.28
C PHE A 86 -7.60 -12.37 10.63
N LEU A 87 -7.57 -11.25 11.36
CA LEU A 87 -6.97 -11.20 12.69
C LEU A 87 -7.82 -12.04 13.66
N LYS A 88 -7.16 -12.83 14.51
CA LYS A 88 -7.86 -13.65 15.50
C LYS A 88 -8.51 -12.76 16.55
N GLU A 89 -9.73 -13.08 16.96
CA GLU A 89 -10.52 -12.28 17.92
C GLU A 89 -9.80 -12.01 19.24
N ASN A 90 -8.90 -12.91 19.66
CA ASN A 90 -8.15 -12.79 20.90
C ASN A 90 -6.84 -11.98 20.77
N VAL A 91 -6.60 -11.35 19.62
CA VAL A 91 -5.45 -10.48 19.38
C VAL A 91 -5.90 -9.03 19.34
N GLN A 92 -5.32 -8.20 20.20
CA GLN A 92 -5.60 -6.76 20.24
C GLN A 92 -4.58 -5.99 19.39
N ALA A 93 -5.07 -5.14 18.48
CA ALA A 93 -4.25 -4.20 17.72
C ALA A 93 -3.89 -2.97 18.57
N ARG A 94 -2.70 -2.41 18.35
CA ARG A 94 -2.28 -1.13 18.95
C ARG A 94 -2.02 -0.13 17.84
N ILE A 95 -2.58 1.06 17.95
CA ILE A 95 -2.31 2.16 17.02
C ILE A 95 -1.74 3.35 17.77
N GLY A 96 -0.88 4.13 17.12
CA GLY A 96 -0.42 5.39 17.71
C GLY A 96 -1.55 6.41 17.85
N ASN A 97 -1.35 7.39 18.74
CA ASN A 97 -2.30 8.49 18.94
C ASN A 97 -2.34 9.50 17.76
N ILE A 98 -1.32 9.49 16.90
CA ILE A 98 -1.24 10.34 15.69
C ILE A 98 -1.05 9.41 14.49
N GLU A 99 -2.16 8.99 13.90
CA GLU A 99 -2.17 7.99 12.83
C GLU A 99 -3.20 8.34 11.75
N TRP A 100 -3.21 7.55 10.67
CA TRP A 100 -4.17 7.71 9.59
C TRP A 100 -5.61 7.42 10.06
N PRO A 101 -6.56 8.38 9.96
CA PRO A 101 -7.91 8.20 10.50
C PRO A 101 -8.67 6.99 9.95
N ALA A 102 -8.36 6.55 8.73
CA ALA A 102 -9.04 5.41 8.13
C ALA A 102 -8.74 4.08 8.86
N TYR A 103 -7.70 4.01 9.69
CA TYR A 103 -7.47 2.85 10.56
C TYR A 103 -8.64 2.60 11.50
N LEU A 104 -9.22 3.66 12.08
CA LEU A 104 -10.37 3.55 12.98
C LEU A 104 -11.59 3.00 12.24
N ASP A 105 -11.91 3.54 11.07
CA ASP A 105 -13.01 3.04 10.23
C ASP A 105 -12.87 1.53 9.94
N ILE A 106 -11.65 1.09 9.61
CA ILE A 106 -11.38 -0.31 9.26
C ILE A 106 -11.52 -1.20 10.50
N MET A 107 -10.98 -0.78 11.64
CA MET A 107 -11.06 -1.55 12.88
C MET A 107 -12.50 -1.69 13.38
N GLU A 108 -13.31 -0.63 13.27
CA GLU A 108 -14.74 -0.69 13.57
C GLU A 108 -15.47 -1.64 12.63
N GLN A 109 -15.23 -1.55 11.31
CA GLN A 109 -15.89 -2.42 10.33
C GLN A 109 -15.52 -3.90 10.46
N THR A 110 -14.32 -4.19 10.98
CA THR A 110 -13.83 -5.56 11.18
C THR A 110 -14.08 -6.07 12.59
N ASN A 111 -14.72 -5.28 13.48
CA ASN A 111 -14.87 -5.58 14.90
C ASN A 111 -13.54 -5.93 15.59
N THR A 112 -12.44 -5.31 15.13
CA THR A 112 -11.11 -5.55 15.69
C THR A 112 -11.06 -5.02 17.13
N SER A 113 -10.53 -5.79 18.08
CA SER A 113 -10.16 -5.26 19.39
C SER A 113 -8.93 -4.36 19.24
N PHE A 114 -9.02 -3.08 19.60
CA PHE A 114 -7.88 -2.16 19.49
C PHE A 114 -7.70 -1.23 20.69
N GLN A 115 -6.48 -0.74 20.84
CA GLN A 115 -6.07 0.28 21.80
C GLN A 115 -5.28 1.38 21.09
N ILE A 116 -5.57 2.64 21.44
CA ILE A 116 -4.79 3.83 21.07
C ILE A 116 -3.73 4.09 22.15
#